data_AF-A0A6P0Y9Z7-F1
#
_entry.id   AF-A0A6P0Y9Z7-F1
#
_cell.length_a   1.000
_cell.length_b   1.000
_cell.length_c   1.000
_cell.angle_alpha   90.00
_cell.angle_beta   90.00
_cell.angle_gamma   90.00
#
_symmetry.space_group_name_H-M   'P 1'
#
loop_
_entity.id
_entity.type
_entity.pdbx_description
1 polymer ?
#
loop_
_entity_poly.entity_id
_entity_poly.type
_entity_poly.pdbx_seq_one_letter_code
_entity_poly.pdbx_strand_id
1 'polypeptide(L)'
;MGKNTDAEVVDMEGFAILNFFAHLPVSVAMVRVVSDDCYHDLPNISSALTSSGSLQPLALANTMFRQPLPAFQLIRGSIQGLKVLQEVTSCLFSD
;
A
#
# COMPACT_ATOMS: atom_id res chain seq x y z
N MET A 1 14.98 -1.70 -4.04
CA MET A 1 15.08 -2.36 -2.71
C MET A 1 14.67 -3.82 -2.83
N GLY A 2 13.42 -4.16 -3.16
CA GLY A 2 12.98 -5.57 -3.24
C GLY A 2 13.84 -6.49 -4.14
N LYS A 3 14.29 -6.00 -5.31
CA LYS A 3 15.22 -6.75 -6.20
C LYS A 3 16.57 -7.12 -5.59
N ASN A 4 16.97 -6.47 -4.49
CA ASN A 4 18.29 -6.61 -3.86
C ASN A 4 18.22 -7.16 -2.43
N THR A 5 17.02 -7.33 -1.85
CA THR A 5 16.85 -7.67 -0.42
C THR A 5 15.88 -8.82 -0.19
N ASP A 6 15.33 -9.42 -1.26
CA ASP A 6 14.22 -10.39 -1.23
C ASP A 6 12.96 -9.89 -0.47
N ALA A 7 12.92 -8.60 -0.13
CA ALA A 7 11.81 -7.99 0.56
C ALA A 7 10.71 -7.68 -0.47
N GLU A 8 9.55 -8.30 -0.31
CA GLU A 8 8.42 -8.09 -1.20
C GLU A 8 7.72 -6.73 -0.94
N VAL A 9 7.82 -6.21 0.29
CA VAL A 9 7.11 -5.00 0.75
C VAL A 9 7.99 -4.16 1.68
N VAL A 10 7.86 -2.83 1.58
CA VAL A 10 8.41 -1.89 2.55
C VAL A 10 7.29 -1.37 3.44
N ASP A 11 7.46 -1.52 4.75
CA ASP A 11 6.50 -1.12 5.76
C ASP A 11 7.09 -0.09 6.72
N MET A 12 6.25 0.81 7.24
CA MET A 12 6.67 1.92 8.09
C MET A 12 6.26 1.76 9.57
N GLU A 13 5.31 0.89 9.89
CA GLU A 13 4.70 0.84 11.23
C GLU A 13 4.80 -0.53 11.92
N GLY A 14 4.95 -1.59 11.14
CA GLY A 14 4.81 -2.96 11.60
C GLY A 14 5.89 -3.42 12.54
N PHE A 15 7.11 -2.92 12.37
CA PHE A 15 8.17 -3.16 13.35
C PHE A 15 7.83 -2.54 14.71
N ALA A 16 7.29 -1.32 14.74
CA ALA A 16 6.92 -0.64 15.97
C ALA A 16 5.76 -1.36 16.67
N ILE A 17 4.74 -1.78 15.92
CA ILE A 17 3.61 -2.58 16.42
C ILE A 17 4.11 -3.90 17.00
N LEU A 18 4.94 -4.64 16.25
CA LEU A 18 5.45 -5.94 16.70
C LEU A 18 6.29 -5.78 17.98
N ASN A 19 7.15 -4.76 18.05
CA ASN A 19 7.97 -4.49 19.22
C ASN A 19 7.13 -4.12 20.45
N PHE A 20 6.05 -3.35 20.27
CA PHE A 20 5.14 -3.02 21.36
C PHE A 20 4.45 -4.27 21.94
N PHE A 21 3.95 -5.16 21.08
CA PHE A 21 3.22 -6.36 21.50
C PHE A 21 4.13 -7.53 21.89
N ALA A 22 5.42 -7.50 21.58
CA ALA A 22 6.37 -8.56 21.93
C ALA A 22 6.43 -8.88 23.43
N HIS A 23 6.01 -7.94 24.28
CA HIS A 23 5.99 -8.08 25.74
C HIS A 23 4.61 -8.47 26.30
N LEU A 24 3.59 -8.64 25.46
CA LEU A 24 2.22 -8.97 25.85
C LEU A 24 1.85 -10.40 25.40
N PRO A 25 1.02 -11.13 26.16
CA PRO A 25 0.58 -12.48 25.79
C PRO A 25 -0.56 -12.44 24.75
N VAL A 26 -0.35 -11.70 23.66
CA VAL A 26 -1.33 -11.48 22.58
C VAL A 26 -0.69 -11.89 21.26
N SER A 27 -1.41 -12.70 20.47
CA SER A 27 -0.98 -13.02 19.11
C SER A 27 -1.23 -11.84 18.18
N VAL A 28 -0.23 -11.47 17.38
CA VAL A 28 -0.33 -10.36 16.42
C VAL A 28 -0.15 -10.89 15.01
N ALA A 29 -1.08 -10.53 14.13
CA ALA A 29 -0.98 -10.76 12.70
C ALA A 29 -1.02 -9.42 11.97
N MET A 30 -0.21 -9.27 10.93
CA MET A 30 -0.23 -8.13 10.04
C MET A 30 -0.75 -8.57 8.67
N VAL A 31 -1.85 -7.97 8.23
CA VAL A 31 -2.42 -8.18 6.90
C VAL A 31 -2.27 -6.89 6.12
N ARG A 32 -1.66 -6.97 4.93
CA ARG A 32 -1.42 -5.80 4.08
C ARG A 32 -1.77 -6.10 2.63
N VAL A 33 -2.27 -5.08 1.97
CA VAL A 33 -2.42 -5.04 0.51
C VAL A 33 -1.17 -4.42 -0.11
N VAL A 34 -0.64 -5.09 -1.14
CA VAL A 34 0.46 -4.60 -1.95
C VAL A 34 -0.13 -4.14 -3.29
N SER A 35 -0.18 -2.83 -3.49
CA SER A 35 -0.79 -2.19 -4.68
C SER A 35 0.14 -2.17 -5.90
N ASP A 36 1.43 -2.32 -5.66
CA ASP A 36 2.53 -2.16 -6.59
C ASP A 36 3.54 -3.26 -6.32
N ASP A 37 3.77 -4.10 -7.32
CA ASP A 37 4.81 -5.13 -7.23
C ASP A 37 6.20 -4.51 -7.35
N CYS A 38 7.24 -5.27 -7.02
CA CYS A 38 8.62 -4.81 -7.12
C CYS A 38 9.15 -4.71 -8.57
N TYR A 39 8.31 -4.98 -9.58
CA TYR A 39 8.67 -5.04 -10.99
C TYR A 39 8.25 -3.80 -11.77
N HIS A 40 7.29 -3.01 -11.28
CA HIS A 40 6.77 -1.82 -11.92
C HIS A 40 7.01 -0.56 -11.07
N ASP A 41 7.24 0.57 -11.74
CA ASP A 41 7.35 1.85 -11.05
C ASP A 41 5.95 2.43 -10.77
N LEU A 42 5.81 3.06 -9.60
CA LEU A 42 4.64 3.88 -9.27
C LEU A 42 4.63 5.19 -10.08
N PRO A 43 3.45 5.76 -10.38
CA PRO A 43 3.37 7.10 -10.91
C PRO A 43 3.99 8.08 -9.90
N ASN A 44 4.87 8.97 -10.37
CA ASN A 44 5.42 10.01 -9.50
C ASN A 44 4.34 11.03 -9.16
N ILE A 45 3.78 10.94 -7.94
CA ILE A 45 2.74 11.82 -7.41
C ILE A 45 3.27 12.94 -6.50
N SER A 46 4.59 13.18 -6.45
CA SER A 46 5.16 14.17 -5.54
C SER A 46 4.56 15.57 -5.74
N SER A 47 4.22 15.95 -6.96
CA SER A 47 3.55 17.23 -7.26
C SER A 47 2.08 17.30 -6.84
N ALA A 48 1.48 16.18 -6.45
CA ALA A 48 0.10 16.09 -5.98
C ALA A 48 0.00 16.02 -4.45
N LEU A 49 1.13 16.06 -3.74
CA LEU A 49 1.18 16.06 -2.28
C LEU A 49 1.35 17.48 -1.74
N THR A 50 0.56 17.84 -0.74
CA THR A 50 0.82 19.04 0.07
C THR A 50 2.01 18.81 1.01
N SER A 51 2.51 19.88 1.63
CA SER A 51 3.55 19.78 2.67
C SER A 51 3.14 18.95 3.89
N SER A 52 1.82 18.80 4.13
CA SER A 52 1.25 17.94 5.17
C SER A 52 1.06 16.48 4.71
N GLY A 53 1.45 16.13 3.48
CA GLY A 53 1.26 14.80 2.90
C GLY A 53 -0.15 14.52 2.39
N SER A 54 -1.03 15.53 2.33
CA SER A 54 -2.39 15.37 1.81
C SER A 54 -2.41 15.39 0.28
N LEU A 55 -3.28 14.58 -0.33
CA LEU A 55 -3.43 14.54 -1.78
C LEU A 55 -4.29 15.71 -2.29
N GLN A 56 -3.82 16.37 -3.35
CA GLN A 56 -4.57 17.37 -4.09
C GLN A 56 -5.25 16.74 -5.32
N PRO A 57 -6.58 16.61 -5.36
CA PRO A 57 -7.28 15.81 -6.38
C PRO A 57 -6.98 16.22 -7.83
N LEU A 58 -6.95 17.53 -8.10
CA LEU A 58 -6.70 18.04 -9.46
C LEU A 58 -5.25 17.78 -9.91
N ALA A 59 -4.28 18.02 -9.03
CA ALA A 59 -2.87 17.75 -9.32
C ALA A 59 -2.62 16.26 -9.50
N LEU A 60 -3.29 15.42 -8.70
CA LEU A 60 -3.26 13.97 -8.82
C LEU A 60 -3.83 13.50 -10.17
N ALA A 61 -5.01 13.98 -10.55
CA ALA A 61 -5.64 13.63 -11.82
C ALA A 61 -4.75 14.01 -13.02
N ASN A 62 -4.16 15.21 -13.00
CA ASN A 62 -3.21 15.64 -14.02
C ASN A 62 -1.96 14.74 -14.06
N THR A 63 -1.45 14.34 -12.91
CA THR A 63 -0.29 13.44 -12.82
C THR A 63 -0.59 12.07 -13.42
N MET A 64 -1.75 11.49 -13.08
CA MET A 64 -2.20 10.21 -13.60
C MET A 64 -2.40 10.26 -15.12
N PHE A 65 -2.95 11.36 -15.63
CA PHE A 65 -3.12 11.57 -17.07
C PHE A 65 -1.78 11.65 -17.81
N ARG A 66 -0.75 12.28 -17.20
CA ARG A 66 0.59 12.37 -17.77
C ARG A 66 1.38 11.07 -17.70
N GLN A 67 1.03 10.16 -16.79
CA GLN A 67 1.71 8.88 -16.55
C GLN A 67 0.70 7.71 -16.63
N PRO A 68 0.06 7.48 -17.78
CA PRO A 68 -1.12 6.62 -17.87
C PRO A 68 -0.84 5.15 -17.57
N LEU A 69 0.32 4.62 -17.95
CA LEU A 69 0.66 3.22 -17.72
C LEU A 69 0.93 2.91 -16.23
N PRO A 70 1.84 3.63 -15.53
CA PRO A 70 1.99 3.50 -14.07
C PRO A 70 0.69 3.78 -13.32
N ALA A 71 -0.07 4.79 -13.74
CA ALA A 71 -1.37 5.12 -13.16
C ALA A 71 -2.36 3.96 -13.26
N PHE A 72 -2.48 3.36 -14.45
CA PHE A 72 -3.38 2.24 -14.67
C PHE A 72 -2.98 1.02 -13.82
N GLN A 73 -1.69 0.71 -13.76
CA GLN A 73 -1.16 -0.39 -12.93
C GLN A 73 -1.49 -0.16 -11.46
N LEU A 74 -1.23 1.04 -10.93
CA LEU A 74 -1.57 1.40 -9.56
C LEU A 74 -3.07 1.29 -9.28
N ILE A 75 -3.93 1.84 -10.14
CA ILE A 75 -5.40 1.80 -9.95
C ILE A 75 -5.88 0.35 -9.95
N ARG A 76 -5.45 -0.45 -10.93
CA ARG A 76 -5.85 -1.85 -11.06
C ARG A 76 -5.39 -2.67 -9.85
N GLY A 77 -4.12 -2.54 -9.47
CA GLY A 77 -3.54 -3.22 -8.31
C GLY A 77 -4.24 -2.83 -7.01
N SER A 78 -4.51 -1.54 -6.81
CA SER A 78 -5.22 -1.03 -5.64
C SER A 78 -6.65 -1.57 -5.54
N ILE A 79 -7.41 -1.58 -6.64
CA ILE A 79 -8.79 -2.11 -6.66
C ILE A 79 -8.79 -3.61 -6.38
N GLN A 80 -7.89 -4.37 -7.03
CA GLN A 80 -7.77 -5.81 -6.80
C GLN A 80 -7.42 -6.10 -5.34
N GLY A 81 -6.42 -5.41 -4.82
CA GLY A 81 -5.98 -5.55 -3.44
C GLY A 81 -7.07 -5.20 -2.43
N LEU A 82 -7.83 -4.13 -2.65
CA LEU A 82 -8.95 -3.74 -1.80
C LEU A 82 -10.03 -4.82 -1.75
N LYS A 83 -10.36 -5.45 -2.89
CA LYS A 83 -11.33 -6.56 -2.93
C LYS A 83 -10.84 -7.75 -2.10
N VAL A 84 -9.59 -8.16 -2.28
CA VAL A 84 -9.00 -9.27 -1.50
C VAL A 84 -8.99 -8.94 -0.01
N LEU A 85 -8.65 -7.70 0.36
CA LEU A 85 -8.68 -7.27 1.75
C LEU A 85 -10.10 -7.36 2.33
N GLN A 86 -11.10 -6.92 1.58
CA GLN A 86 -12.51 -7.01 1.98
C GLN A 86 -12.92 -8.47 2.18
N GLU A 87 -12.58 -9.36 1.25
CA GLU A 87 -12.88 -10.80 1.32
C GLU A 87 -12.20 -11.45 2.54
N VAL A 88 -10.90 -11.26 2.71
CA VAL A 88 -10.12 -11.81 3.84
C VAL A 88 -10.65 -11.28 5.17
N THR A 89 -10.91 -9.98 5.26
CA THR A 89 -11.47 -9.36 6.46
C THR A 89 -12.86 -9.93 6.76
N SER A 90 -13.70 -10.11 5.74
CA SER A 90 -15.03 -10.71 5.91
C SER A 90 -14.91 -12.16 6.40
N CYS A 91 -14.01 -12.97 5.84
CA CYS A 91 -13.77 -14.33 6.31
C CYS A 91 -13.23 -14.39 7.75
N LEU A 92 -12.38 -13.45 8.15
CA LEU A 92 -11.81 -13.41 9.51
C LEU A 92 -12.83 -12.99 10.58
N PHE A 93 -13.84 -12.21 10.20
CA PHE A 93 -14.82 -11.63 11.14
C PHE A 93 -16.26 -12.12 10.92
N SER A 94 -16.49 -13.06 10.01
CA SER A 94 -17.77 -13.75 9.89
C SER A 94 -17.72 -15.00 10.77
N ASP A 95 -18.55 -15.02 11.81
CA ASP A 95 -18.77 -16.19 12.69
C ASP A 95 -19.40 -17.38 11.93
#